data_AF-A0A1E1IYD1-F1
#
_entry.id   AF-A0A1E1IYD1-F1
#
_cell.length_a   1.000
_cell.length_b   1.000
_cell.length_c   1.000
_cell.angle_alpha   90.00
_cell.angle_beta   90.00
_cell.angle_gamma   90.00
#
_symmetry.space_group_name_H-M   'P 1'
#
loop_
_entity.id
_entity.type
_entity.pdbx_description
1 polymer ?
#
loop_
_entity_poly.entity_id
_entity_poly.type
_entity_poly.pdbx_seq_one_letter_code
_entity_poly.pdbx_strand_id
1 'polypeptide(L)'
;MGQRQSFESKLQMCVCNHNVEQMKELIQDPEFVAENMSDTIFVDLVERQWDPSTTMAFAKKANDHQLAILVSTAIIHSSVLPLSTLFHLMRDAPDTIRKEHLDELFMTACDHIDTEAVKALLAAKCFDSGDGRPIVTVVRRELSKRAPDEELVQLVLDSLPGHEDLATYLLETCVPTAKNEATKAMLTAKLKSYLKNT
;
A
#
# COMPACT_ATOMS: atom_id res chain seq x y z
N MET A 1 6.57 -43.94 15.48
CA MET A 1 6.90 -43.59 14.08
C MET A 1 6.59 -42.11 13.91
N GLY A 2 7.62 -41.24 13.88
CA GLY A 2 7.42 -39.80 13.75
C GLY A 2 7.12 -39.43 12.31
N GLN A 3 5.95 -38.87 12.03
CA GLN A 3 5.69 -38.26 10.73
C GLN A 3 6.70 -37.12 10.53
N ARG A 4 7.44 -37.18 9.43
CA ARG A 4 8.35 -36.11 9.00
C ARG A 4 7.46 -34.87 8.76
N GLN A 5 7.68 -33.79 9.52
CA GLN A 5 6.94 -32.55 9.29
C GLN A 5 7.12 -32.10 7.84
N SER A 6 6.01 -31.72 7.18
CA SER A 6 6.04 -31.14 5.83
C SER A 6 6.86 -29.85 5.84
N PHE A 7 7.43 -29.49 4.70
CA PHE A 7 8.19 -28.24 4.56
C PHE A 7 7.34 -27.03 4.94
N GLU A 8 6.11 -26.96 4.45
CA GLU A 8 5.12 -25.94 4.80
C GLU A 8 4.94 -25.80 6.32
N SER A 9 4.78 -26.92 7.06
CA SER A 9 4.63 -26.87 8.52
C SER A 9 5.88 -26.33 9.22
N LYS A 10 7.07 -26.69 8.73
CA LYS A 10 8.33 -26.16 9.27
C LYS A 10 8.47 -24.67 8.98
N LEU A 11 8.10 -24.25 7.78
CA LEU A 11 8.17 -22.86 7.34
C LEU A 11 7.20 -21.99 8.15
N GLN A 12 5.94 -22.40 8.28
CA GLN A 12 4.94 -21.71 9.10
C GLN A 12 5.41 -21.58 10.56
N MET A 13 5.93 -22.65 11.15
CA MET A 13 6.46 -22.62 12.52
C MET A 13 7.66 -21.67 12.65
N CYS A 14 8.56 -21.67 11.66
CA CYS A 14 9.70 -20.77 11.62
C CYS A 14 9.26 -19.30 11.57
N VAL A 15 8.28 -18.98 10.71
CA VAL A 15 7.68 -17.64 10.57
C VAL A 15 7.01 -17.21 11.89
N CYS A 16 6.19 -18.09 12.49
CA CYS A 16 5.49 -17.81 13.75
C CYS A 16 6.44 -17.60 14.93
N ASN A 17 7.52 -18.37 15.00
CA ASN A 17 8.50 -18.27 16.09
C ASN A 17 9.56 -17.19 15.85
N HIS A 18 9.50 -16.47 14.72
CA HIS A 18 10.49 -15.46 14.32
C HIS A 18 11.93 -16.01 14.33
N ASN A 19 12.12 -17.26 13.90
CA ASN A 19 13.42 -17.93 13.96
C ASN A 19 14.30 -17.59 12.76
N VAL A 20 15.07 -16.50 12.86
CA VAL A 20 15.88 -15.95 11.77
C VAL A 20 16.95 -16.93 11.26
N GLU A 21 17.60 -17.70 12.15
CA GLU A 21 18.65 -18.64 11.72
C GLU A 21 18.06 -19.82 10.93
N GLN A 22 16.95 -20.39 11.40
CA GLN A 22 16.25 -21.42 10.66
C GLN A 22 15.69 -20.89 9.33
N MET A 23 15.26 -19.63 9.29
CA MET A 23 14.77 -19.01 8.06
C MET A 23 15.86 -18.94 6.98
N LYS A 24 17.10 -18.63 7.35
CA LYS A 24 18.24 -18.63 6.41
C LYS A 24 18.44 -19.99 5.75
N GLU A 25 18.27 -21.07 6.50
CA GLU A 25 18.36 -22.44 5.98
C GLU A 25 17.18 -22.76 5.05
N LEU A 26 15.95 -22.45 5.48
CA LEU A 26 14.74 -22.76 4.73
C LEU A 26 14.65 -22.01 3.40
N ILE A 27 15.13 -20.76 3.31
CA ILE A 27 15.13 -19.99 2.06
C ILE A 27 16.05 -20.63 1.00
N GLN A 28 17.09 -21.35 1.42
CA GLN A 28 18.00 -22.05 0.49
C GLN A 28 17.49 -23.45 0.10
N ASP A 29 16.42 -23.93 0.74
CA ASP A 29 15.86 -25.24 0.45
C ASP A 29 15.16 -25.24 -0.92
N PRO A 30 15.39 -26.25 -1.78
CA PRO A 30 14.68 -26.38 -3.06
C PRO A 30 13.15 -26.42 -2.92
N GLU A 31 12.62 -26.82 -1.76
CA GLU A 31 11.18 -26.81 -1.48
C GLU A 31 10.63 -25.39 -1.21
N PHE A 32 11.47 -24.35 -1.14
CA PHE A 32 11.07 -22.94 -0.98
C PHE A 32 10.54 -22.36 -2.31
N VAL A 33 9.35 -22.80 -2.70
CA VAL A 33 8.60 -22.39 -3.89
C VAL A 33 7.14 -22.07 -3.54
N ALA A 34 6.46 -21.25 -4.36
CA ALA A 34 5.08 -20.79 -4.10
C ALA A 34 4.12 -21.91 -3.69
N GLU A 35 4.19 -23.06 -4.36
CA GLU A 35 3.26 -24.18 -4.17
C GLU A 35 3.36 -24.82 -2.78
N ASN A 36 4.47 -24.60 -2.08
CA ASN A 36 4.71 -25.11 -0.73
C ASN A 36 4.57 -24.03 0.36
N MET A 37 4.09 -22.84 0.00
CA MET A 37 3.86 -21.72 0.92
C MET A 37 2.36 -21.48 1.08
N SER A 38 1.86 -21.58 2.31
CA SER A 38 0.49 -21.16 2.62
C SER A 38 0.35 -19.65 2.45
N ASP A 39 -0.82 -19.22 1.96
CA ASP A 39 -1.21 -17.82 1.86
C ASP A 39 -1.10 -17.08 3.21
N THR A 40 -1.37 -17.79 4.32
CA THR A 40 -1.25 -17.23 5.68
C THR A 40 0.16 -16.76 6.02
N ILE A 41 1.19 -17.37 5.41
CA ILE A 41 2.59 -16.97 5.64
C ILE A 41 2.81 -15.53 5.20
N PHE A 42 2.20 -15.11 4.09
CA PHE A 42 2.37 -13.76 3.56
C PHE A 42 1.76 -12.69 4.48
N VAL A 43 0.65 -13.03 5.14
CA VAL A 43 0.06 -12.20 6.19
C VAL A 43 0.98 -12.14 7.41
N ASP A 44 1.41 -13.31 7.91
CA ASP A 44 2.28 -13.43 9.08
C ASP A 44 3.61 -12.69 8.91
N LEU A 45 4.20 -12.67 7.70
CA LEU A 45 5.43 -11.94 7.42
C LEU A 45 5.28 -10.44 7.74
N VAL A 46 4.13 -9.86 7.37
CA VAL A 46 3.85 -8.44 7.61
C VAL A 46 3.45 -8.18 9.06
N GLU A 47 2.48 -8.93 9.59
CA GLU A 47 1.96 -8.72 10.95
C GLU A 47 3.03 -8.91 12.02
N ARG A 48 3.97 -9.85 11.79
CA ARG A 48 5.09 -10.13 12.69
C ARG A 48 6.34 -9.32 12.38
N GLN A 49 6.24 -8.36 11.46
CA GLN A 49 7.29 -7.41 11.11
C GLN A 49 8.61 -8.09 10.77
N TRP A 50 8.55 -9.15 9.95
CA TRP A 50 9.77 -9.73 9.37
C TRP A 50 10.50 -8.69 8.54
N ASP A 51 11.84 -8.77 8.54
CA ASP A 51 12.66 -7.78 7.87
C ASP A 51 12.39 -7.75 6.35
N PRO A 52 12.56 -6.59 5.69
CA PRO A 52 12.26 -6.47 4.27
C PRO A 52 13.03 -7.46 3.38
N SER A 53 14.25 -7.87 3.76
CA SER A 53 15.04 -8.80 2.95
C SER A 53 14.46 -10.21 2.98
N THR A 54 14.02 -10.67 4.16
CA THR A 54 13.32 -11.94 4.31
C THR A 54 11.99 -11.91 3.57
N THR A 55 11.16 -10.88 3.79
CA THR A 55 9.87 -10.77 3.11
C THR A 55 10.01 -10.75 1.57
N MET A 56 11.03 -10.08 1.05
CA MET A 56 11.32 -10.09 -0.39
C MET A 56 11.85 -11.44 -0.92
N ALA A 57 12.42 -12.30 -0.07
CA ALA A 57 12.78 -13.65 -0.49
C ALA A 57 11.53 -14.49 -0.78
N PHE A 58 10.48 -14.36 0.05
CA PHE A 58 9.17 -14.97 -0.20
C PHE A 58 8.53 -14.38 -1.45
N ALA A 59 8.49 -13.05 -1.58
CA ALA A 59 7.88 -12.38 -2.73
C ALA A 59 8.47 -12.85 -4.08
N LYS A 60 9.79 -13.08 -4.16
CA LYS A 60 10.45 -13.56 -5.38
C LYS A 60 10.06 -14.98 -5.80
N LYS A 61 9.49 -15.76 -4.89
CA LYS A 61 9.03 -17.14 -5.13
C LYS A 61 7.52 -17.24 -5.23
N ALA A 62 6.80 -16.20 -4.82
CA ALA A 62 5.36 -16.14 -4.76
C ALA A 62 4.71 -16.14 -6.15
N ASN A 63 3.46 -16.63 -6.21
CA ASN A 63 2.58 -16.39 -7.34
C ASN A 63 1.84 -15.04 -7.19
N ASP A 64 1.14 -14.62 -8.23
CA ASP A 64 0.44 -13.34 -8.29
C ASP A 64 -0.61 -13.16 -7.17
N HIS A 65 -1.33 -14.21 -6.78
CA HIS A 65 -2.29 -14.18 -5.67
C HIS A 65 -1.59 -13.95 -4.32
N GLN A 66 -0.50 -14.67 -4.06
CA GLN A 66 0.31 -14.50 -2.86
C GLN A 66 0.97 -13.11 -2.78
N LEU A 67 1.39 -12.54 -3.93
CA LEU A 67 1.88 -11.17 -4.01
C LEU A 67 0.76 -10.16 -3.70
N ALA A 68 -0.47 -10.40 -4.16
CA ALA A 68 -1.62 -9.56 -3.86
C ALA A 68 -1.96 -9.55 -2.36
N ILE A 69 -1.87 -10.70 -1.69
CA ILE A 69 -1.99 -10.78 -0.22
C ILE A 69 -0.91 -9.91 0.43
N LEU A 70 0.35 -10.06 0.02
CA LEU A 70 1.45 -9.31 0.62
C LEU A 70 1.29 -7.79 0.44
N VAL A 71 0.89 -7.33 -0.76
CA VAL A 71 0.57 -5.92 -1.02
C VAL A 71 -0.58 -5.45 -0.14
N SER A 72 -1.66 -6.24 -0.05
CA SER A 72 -2.84 -5.90 0.73
C SER A 72 -2.52 -5.74 2.21
N THR A 73 -1.85 -6.74 2.80
CA THR A 73 -1.47 -6.70 4.21
C THR A 73 -0.48 -5.57 4.48
N ALA A 74 0.46 -5.31 3.57
CA ALA A 74 1.39 -4.19 3.71
C ALA A 74 0.69 -2.84 3.80
N ILE A 75 -0.30 -2.57 2.94
CA ILE A 75 -1.06 -1.32 2.95
C ILE A 75 -1.94 -1.20 4.19
N ILE A 76 -2.65 -2.27 4.56
CA ILE A 76 -3.56 -2.29 5.72
C ILE A 76 -2.80 -2.03 7.02
N HIS A 77 -1.58 -2.56 7.16
CA HIS A 77 -0.76 -2.42 8.36
C HIS A 77 0.27 -1.27 8.28
N SER A 78 0.24 -0.46 7.22
CA SER A 78 1.23 0.59 6.95
C SER A 78 2.68 0.09 7.09
N SER A 79 2.93 -1.12 6.59
CA SER A 79 4.25 -1.76 6.67
C SER A 79 5.19 -1.20 5.60
N VAL A 80 6.44 -0.95 5.99
CA VAL A 80 7.47 -0.42 5.09
C VAL A 80 8.00 -1.53 4.19
N LEU A 81 7.30 -1.77 3.08
CA LEU A 81 7.71 -2.69 2.03
C LEU A 81 7.79 -1.97 0.68
N PRO A 82 8.70 -2.40 -0.22
CA PRO A 82 8.87 -1.76 -1.52
C PRO A 82 7.73 -2.16 -2.48
N LEU A 83 6.54 -1.59 -2.29
CA LEU A 83 5.31 -1.96 -3.01
C LEU A 83 5.47 -1.92 -4.54
N SER A 84 6.19 -0.94 -5.09
CA SER A 84 6.49 -0.90 -6.53
C SER A 84 7.21 -2.16 -7.01
N THR A 85 8.12 -2.71 -6.20
CA THR A 85 8.82 -3.96 -6.52
C THR A 85 7.86 -5.15 -6.47
N LEU A 86 6.93 -5.17 -5.52
CA LEU A 86 5.93 -6.24 -5.41
C LEU A 86 5.01 -6.27 -6.64
N PHE A 87 4.52 -5.11 -7.09
CA PHE A 87 3.75 -5.02 -8.33
C PHE A 87 4.55 -5.48 -9.56
N HIS A 88 5.85 -5.19 -9.62
CA HIS A 88 6.72 -5.66 -10.70
C HIS A 88 7.01 -7.16 -10.68
N LEU A 89 6.84 -7.84 -9.55
CA LEU A 89 6.97 -9.29 -9.45
C LEU A 89 5.73 -10.05 -9.93
N MET A 90 4.58 -9.38 -10.02
CA MET A 90 3.36 -9.97 -10.59
C MET A 90 3.55 -10.19 -12.09
N ARG A 91 3.16 -11.37 -12.58
CA ARG A 91 3.25 -11.72 -14.00
C ARG A 91 2.17 -11.00 -14.81
N ASP A 92 0.97 -10.87 -14.24
CA ASP A 92 -0.14 -10.10 -14.81
C ASP A 92 -0.73 -9.18 -13.74
N ALA A 93 -0.03 -8.06 -13.48
CA ALA A 93 -0.47 -7.09 -12.49
C ALA A 93 -1.87 -6.51 -12.78
N PRO A 94 -2.24 -6.10 -14.02
CA PRO A 94 -3.59 -5.59 -14.30
C PRO A 94 -4.70 -6.59 -14.01
N ASP A 95 -4.52 -7.87 -14.39
CA ASP A 95 -5.53 -8.90 -14.10
C ASP A 95 -5.62 -9.20 -12.60
N THR A 96 -4.47 -9.25 -11.92
CA THR A 96 -4.39 -9.49 -10.47
C THR A 96 -5.05 -8.36 -9.68
N ILE A 97 -4.75 -7.10 -9.99
CA ILE A 97 -5.37 -5.92 -9.37
C ILE A 97 -6.90 -6.02 -9.46
N ARG A 98 -7.42 -6.35 -10.65
CA ARG A 98 -8.87 -6.48 -10.87
C ARG A 98 -9.49 -7.66 -10.12
N LYS A 99 -8.84 -8.82 -10.11
CA LYS A 99 -9.36 -10.05 -9.48
C LYS A 99 -9.35 -9.98 -7.96
N GLU A 100 -8.32 -9.35 -7.41
CA GLU A 100 -8.07 -9.25 -5.97
C GLU A 100 -8.53 -7.90 -5.40
N HIS A 101 -9.16 -7.03 -6.22
CA HIS A 101 -9.69 -5.72 -5.83
C HIS A 101 -8.65 -4.82 -5.13
N LEU A 102 -7.40 -4.85 -5.61
CA LEU A 102 -6.30 -4.09 -4.99
C LEU A 102 -6.46 -2.58 -5.13
N ASP A 103 -7.23 -2.12 -6.11
CA ASP A 103 -7.55 -0.72 -6.33
C ASP A 103 -8.36 -0.10 -5.18
N GLU A 104 -9.16 -0.91 -4.46
CA GLU A 104 -9.90 -0.46 -3.28
C GLU A 104 -8.97 -0.02 -2.13
N LEU A 105 -7.73 -0.52 -2.11
CA LEU A 105 -6.73 -0.17 -1.10
C LEU A 105 -6.12 1.23 -1.30
N PHE A 106 -6.36 1.87 -2.44
CA PHE A 106 -5.89 3.24 -2.69
C PHE A 106 -6.43 4.24 -1.68
N MET A 107 -7.70 4.11 -1.32
CA MET A 107 -8.33 4.93 -0.30
C MET A 107 -7.69 4.69 1.08
N THR A 108 -7.35 3.45 1.40
CA THR A 108 -6.68 3.09 2.66
C THR A 108 -5.29 3.72 2.75
N ALA A 109 -4.49 3.63 1.69
CA ALA A 109 -3.17 4.29 1.62
C ALA A 109 -3.28 5.82 1.77
N CYS A 110 -4.29 6.42 1.13
CA CYS A 110 -4.60 7.85 1.28
C CYS A 110 -5.01 8.23 2.70
N ASP A 111 -5.83 7.41 3.38
CA ASP A 111 -6.25 7.67 4.76
C ASP A 111 -5.09 7.55 5.76
N HIS A 112 -4.17 6.63 5.51
CA HIS A 112 -2.95 6.44 6.29
C HIS A 112 -1.90 7.54 6.05
N ILE A 113 -2.08 8.38 5.01
CA ILE A 113 -1.09 9.38 4.58
C ILE A 113 0.25 8.71 4.27
N ASP A 114 0.19 7.59 3.54
CA ASP A 114 1.38 6.85 3.09
C ASP A 114 1.74 7.24 1.66
N THR A 115 2.60 8.24 1.54
CA THR A 115 3.02 8.82 0.26
C THR A 115 3.71 7.82 -0.65
N GLU A 116 4.52 6.91 -0.10
CA GLU A 116 5.22 5.90 -0.90
C GLU A 116 4.27 4.80 -1.39
N ALA A 117 3.30 4.40 -0.57
CA ALA A 117 2.27 3.48 -1.01
C ALA A 117 1.38 4.08 -2.10
N VAL A 118 0.97 5.35 -1.95
CA VAL A 118 0.19 6.06 -2.97
C VAL A 118 0.98 6.16 -4.28
N LYS A 119 2.27 6.50 -4.25
CA LYS A 119 3.13 6.50 -5.47
C LYS A 119 3.16 5.14 -6.14
N ALA A 120 3.34 4.05 -5.38
CA ALA A 120 3.40 2.70 -5.92
C ALA A 120 2.07 2.29 -6.59
N LEU A 121 0.94 2.58 -5.94
CA LEU A 121 -0.39 2.29 -6.47
C LEU A 121 -0.69 3.09 -7.74
N LEU A 122 -0.35 4.38 -7.78
CA LEU A 122 -0.50 5.22 -8.98
C LEU A 122 0.34 4.71 -10.14
N ALA A 123 1.61 4.36 -9.89
CA ALA A 123 2.50 3.82 -10.91
C ALA A 123 1.99 2.48 -11.49
N ALA A 124 1.36 1.66 -10.65
CA ALA A 124 0.73 0.40 -11.04
C ALA A 124 -0.68 0.57 -11.66
N LYS A 125 -1.21 1.81 -11.76
CA LYS A 125 -2.61 2.10 -12.13
C LYS A 125 -3.63 1.35 -11.26
N CYS A 126 -3.31 1.19 -9.99
CA CYS A 126 -4.07 0.46 -8.98
C CYS A 126 -4.97 1.41 -8.18
N PHE A 127 -5.92 2.04 -8.86
CA PHE A 127 -6.90 2.95 -8.26
C PHE A 127 -8.09 3.17 -9.22
N ASP A 128 -9.23 3.59 -8.68
CA ASP A 128 -10.38 4.03 -9.48
C ASP A 128 -10.30 5.54 -9.74
N SER A 129 -10.09 5.95 -10.99
CA SER A 129 -10.08 7.36 -11.40
C SER A 129 -11.43 8.07 -11.26
N GLY A 130 -12.53 7.31 -11.22
CA GLY A 130 -13.88 7.82 -11.01
C GLY A 130 -14.20 8.12 -9.55
N ASP A 131 -13.36 7.68 -8.61
CA ASP A 131 -13.56 7.92 -7.19
C ASP A 131 -12.81 9.18 -6.71
N GLY A 132 -13.57 10.25 -6.46
CA GLY A 132 -13.02 11.51 -5.94
C GLY A 132 -12.83 11.54 -4.41
N ARG A 133 -13.28 10.52 -3.67
CA ARG A 133 -13.16 10.48 -2.19
C ARG A 133 -11.72 10.60 -1.68
N PRO A 134 -10.68 10.04 -2.34
CA PRO A 134 -9.29 10.22 -1.91
C PRO A 134 -8.86 11.69 -1.79
N ILE A 135 -9.31 12.57 -2.70
CA ILE A 135 -9.03 14.02 -2.62
C ILE A 135 -9.55 14.58 -1.30
N VAL A 136 -10.81 14.28 -0.97
CA VAL A 136 -11.46 14.75 0.26
C VAL A 136 -10.74 14.21 1.49
N THR A 137 -10.37 12.93 1.48
CA THR A 137 -9.70 12.25 2.59
C THR A 137 -8.36 12.88 2.90
N VAL A 138 -7.47 12.97 1.91
CA VAL A 138 -6.11 13.50 2.11
C VAL A 138 -6.18 14.95 2.57
N VAL A 139 -6.94 15.80 1.87
CA VAL A 139 -7.04 17.23 2.25
C VAL A 139 -7.55 17.38 3.67
N ARG A 140 -8.60 16.65 4.07
CA ARG A 140 -9.16 16.75 5.43
C ARG A 140 -8.20 16.25 6.51
N ARG A 141 -7.44 15.19 6.24
CA ARG A 141 -6.41 14.67 7.16
C ARG A 141 -5.30 15.71 7.39
N GLU A 142 -4.95 16.49 6.37
CA GLU A 142 -3.93 17.54 6.46
C GLU A 142 -4.35 18.78 7.26
N LEU A 143 -5.65 19.12 7.34
CA LEU A 143 -6.15 20.37 7.97
C LEU A 143 -5.69 20.58 9.42
N SER A 144 -5.40 19.50 10.14
CA SER A 144 -4.98 19.53 11.54
C SER A 144 -3.47 19.55 11.74
N LYS A 145 -2.69 19.31 10.68
CA LYS A 145 -1.22 19.19 10.76
C LYS A 145 -0.54 20.56 10.68
N ARG A 146 0.60 20.68 11.34
CA ARG A 146 1.47 21.87 11.29
C ARG A 146 2.40 21.87 10.08
N ALA A 147 2.82 20.68 9.67
CA ALA A 147 3.62 20.44 8.47
C ALA A 147 2.84 19.43 7.63
N PRO A 148 2.01 19.88 6.69
CA PRO A 148 1.22 18.99 5.88
C PRO A 148 2.09 18.26 4.85
N ASP A 149 1.68 17.08 4.43
CA ASP A 149 2.34 16.35 3.34
C ASP A 149 1.95 16.97 1.99
N GLU A 150 2.78 17.90 1.54
CA GLU A 150 2.56 18.63 0.30
C GLU A 150 2.63 17.72 -0.94
N GLU A 151 3.51 16.72 -0.91
CA GLU A 151 3.73 15.81 -2.02
C GLU A 151 2.51 14.91 -2.21
N LEU A 152 2.01 14.31 -1.12
CA LEU A 152 0.83 13.45 -1.16
C LEU A 152 -0.39 14.19 -1.72
N VAL A 153 -0.67 15.39 -1.21
CA VAL A 153 -1.82 16.19 -1.68
C VAL A 153 -1.70 16.44 -3.18
N GLN A 154 -0.51 16.78 -3.66
CA GLN A 154 -0.28 17.04 -5.08
C GLN A 154 -0.50 15.78 -5.93
N LEU A 155 0.08 14.64 -5.51
CA LEU A 155 -0.04 13.38 -6.21
C LEU A 155 -1.49 12.94 -6.39
N VAL A 156 -2.31 13.06 -5.35
CA VAL A 156 -3.72 12.66 -5.40
C VAL A 156 -4.54 13.61 -6.28
N LEU A 157 -4.30 14.93 -6.20
CA LEU A 157 -4.97 15.89 -7.09
C LEU A 157 -4.62 15.65 -8.56
N ASP A 158 -3.35 15.44 -8.88
CA ASP A 158 -2.91 15.24 -10.26
C ASP A 158 -3.43 13.93 -10.87
N SER A 159 -3.70 12.93 -10.04
CA SER A 159 -4.15 11.60 -10.47
C SER A 159 -5.66 11.48 -10.65
N LEU A 160 -6.44 12.44 -10.13
CA LEU A 160 -7.90 12.40 -10.12
C LEU A 160 -8.48 13.69 -10.71
N PRO A 161 -8.35 13.96 -12.02
CA PRO A 161 -9.02 15.09 -12.67
C PRO A 161 -10.56 14.89 -12.74
N GLY A 162 -11.32 15.98 -12.90
CA GLY A 162 -12.78 15.91 -13.09
C GLY A 162 -13.63 15.92 -11.81
N HIS A 163 -13.03 16.27 -10.66
CA HIS A 163 -13.69 16.30 -9.35
C HIS A 163 -13.76 17.73 -8.77
N GLU A 164 -14.09 18.71 -9.61
CA GLU A 164 -14.08 20.14 -9.29
C GLU A 164 -15.07 20.50 -8.19
N ASP A 165 -16.22 19.84 -8.14
CA ASP A 165 -17.22 20.04 -7.07
C ASP A 165 -16.64 19.72 -5.69
N LEU A 166 -15.85 18.63 -5.59
CA LEU A 166 -15.18 18.25 -4.34
C LEU A 166 -14.08 19.24 -3.97
N ALA A 167 -13.28 19.66 -4.95
CA ALA A 167 -12.24 20.66 -4.73
C ALA A 167 -12.83 22.02 -4.28
N THR A 168 -13.95 22.42 -4.86
CA THR A 168 -14.69 23.64 -4.48
C THR A 168 -15.25 23.51 -3.07
N TYR A 169 -15.92 22.41 -2.75
CA TYR A 169 -16.40 22.12 -1.40
C TYR A 169 -15.27 22.21 -0.36
N LEU A 170 -14.13 21.58 -0.62
CA LEU A 170 -12.99 21.59 0.28
C LEU A 170 -12.45 23.01 0.48
N LEU A 171 -12.30 23.77 -0.60
CA LEU A 171 -11.78 25.13 -0.58
C LEU A 171 -12.70 26.09 0.21
N GLU A 172 -14.00 25.99 0.01
CA GLU A 172 -14.98 26.91 0.59
C GLU A 172 -15.40 26.52 2.01
N THR A 173 -15.45 25.22 2.31
CA THR A 173 -16.04 24.71 3.56
C THR A 173 -15.01 24.13 4.52
N CYS A 174 -14.00 23.42 4.02
CA CYS A 174 -13.08 22.66 4.89
C CYS A 174 -11.79 23.42 5.20
N VAL A 175 -11.11 23.95 4.18
CA VAL A 175 -9.84 24.69 4.33
C VAL A 175 -9.95 25.89 5.29
N PRO A 176 -11.05 26.65 5.35
CA PRO A 176 -11.21 27.71 6.35
C PRO A 176 -11.07 27.25 7.80
N THR A 177 -11.34 25.98 8.08
CA THR A 177 -11.27 25.37 9.43
C THR A 177 -9.88 24.85 9.80
N ALA A 178 -8.89 24.94 8.89
CA ALA A 178 -7.52 24.51 9.16
C ALA A 178 -6.94 25.24 10.38
N LYS A 179 -6.23 24.51 11.24
CA LYS A 179 -5.68 25.07 12.50
C LYS A 179 -4.45 25.95 12.29
N ASN A 180 -3.78 25.81 11.15
CA ASN A 180 -2.51 26.45 10.85
C ASN A 180 -2.61 27.24 9.54
N GLU A 181 -2.18 28.51 9.57
CA GLU A 181 -2.24 29.40 8.40
C GLU A 181 -1.34 28.94 7.24
N ALA A 182 -0.19 28.32 7.51
CA ALA A 182 0.66 27.77 6.45
C ALA A 182 -0.01 26.59 5.74
N THR A 183 -0.62 25.68 6.51
CA THR A 183 -1.43 24.57 5.96
C THR A 183 -2.60 25.10 5.13
N LYS A 184 -3.29 26.12 5.64
CA LYS A 184 -4.41 26.79 4.95
C LYS A 184 -3.96 27.38 3.62
N ALA A 185 -2.85 28.13 3.61
CA ALA A 185 -2.30 28.73 2.41
C ALA A 185 -1.87 27.68 1.38
N MET A 186 -1.18 26.63 1.81
CA MET A 186 -0.75 25.52 0.95
C MET A 186 -1.95 24.84 0.28
N LEU A 187 -2.93 24.38 1.07
CA LEU A 187 -4.11 23.68 0.55
C LEU A 187 -4.94 24.59 -0.37
N THR A 188 -5.09 25.88 -0.01
CA THR A 188 -5.75 26.88 -0.85
C THR A 188 -5.06 27.00 -2.21
N ALA A 189 -3.73 27.09 -2.23
CA ALA A 189 -2.96 27.23 -3.46
C ALA A 189 -3.12 26.00 -4.36
N LYS A 190 -3.00 24.79 -3.80
CA LYS A 190 -3.14 23.54 -4.56
C LYS A 190 -4.54 23.34 -5.13
N LEU A 191 -5.58 23.50 -4.33
CA LEU A 191 -6.97 23.35 -4.79
C LEU A 191 -7.33 24.39 -5.87
N LYS A 192 -6.87 25.64 -5.71
CA LYS A 192 -7.04 26.66 -6.77
C LYS A 192 -6.28 26.34 -8.04
N SER A 193 -5.11 25.68 -7.95
CA SER A 193 -4.37 25.24 -9.12
C SER A 193 -5.09 24.08 -9.82
N TYR A 194 -5.60 23.12 -9.05
CA TYR A 194 -6.38 21.99 -9.57
C TYR A 194 -7.58 22.49 -10.38
N LEU A 195 -8.39 23.40 -9.83
CA LEU A 195 -9.56 24.01 -10.48
C LEU A 195 -9.26 24.85 -11.74
N LYS A 196 -7.98 25.16 -12.02
CA LYS A 196 -7.57 25.90 -13.22
C LYS A 196 -7.04 25.01 -14.34
N ASN A 197 -6.63 23.80 -13.99
CA ASN A 197 -5.93 22.87 -14.88
C ASN A 197 -6.83 21.70 -15.33
N THR A 198 -8.12 21.78 -15.04
CA THR A 198 -9.19 20.88 -15.47
C THR A 198 -10.11 21.61 -16.45
#